data_AF-A0A182FS65-F1
#
_entry.id   AF-A0A182FS65-F1
#
_cell.length_a   1.000
_cell.length_b   1.000
_cell.length_c   1.000
_cell.angle_alpha   90.00
_cell.angle_beta   90.00
_cell.angle_gamma   90.00
#
_symmetry.space_group_name_H-M   'P 1'
#
loop_
_entity.id
_entity.type
_entity.pdbx_description
1 polymer ?
#
loop_
_entity_poly.entity_id
_entity_poly.type
_entity_poly.pdbx_seq_one_letter_code
_entity_poly.pdbx_strand_id
1 'polypeptide(L)'
;MMSARVLIIFVAIAITEFPVLGQKELAELPEVKGYKLQCIESSGITESSAKQLSDGEQIKDPTQSTKCFVQCFFQKLRLMDEKGSVLKDKLEVFLTRLMDADKAKEYVKQCDHRRTNPCDTAWAIYDCYLGKKAKLF
;
A
#
# COMPACT_ATOMS: atom_id res chain seq x y z
N MET A 1 29.91 -26.42 -43.07
CA MET A 1 29.49 -25.20 -43.79
C MET A 1 27.97 -25.21 -43.90
N MET A 2 27.33 -24.13 -43.42
CA MET A 2 25.94 -23.67 -43.67
C MET A 2 24.77 -24.64 -43.45
N SER A 3 23.64 -24.26 -42.86
CA SER A 3 23.20 -23.06 -42.15
C SER A 3 21.87 -23.47 -41.50
N ALA A 4 21.84 -23.68 -40.18
CA ALA A 4 20.58 -23.92 -39.48
C ALA A 4 19.79 -22.62 -39.49
N ARG A 5 18.79 -22.52 -40.37
CA ARG A 5 17.84 -21.41 -40.39
C ARG A 5 16.96 -21.56 -39.15
N VAL A 6 17.41 -20.96 -38.05
CA VAL A 6 16.59 -20.71 -36.87
C VAL A 6 15.44 -19.82 -37.33
N LEU A 7 14.30 -20.43 -37.61
CA LEU A 7 13.03 -19.72 -37.70
C LEU A 7 12.72 -19.24 -36.28
N ILE A 8 13.17 -18.02 -35.98
CA ILE A 8 12.73 -17.29 -34.80
C ILE A 8 11.25 -16.99 -35.03
N ILE A 9 10.40 -17.91 -34.59
CA ILE A 9 9.00 -17.59 -34.35
C ILE A 9 9.04 -16.60 -33.20
N PHE A 10 9.03 -15.31 -33.53
CA PHE A 10 8.63 -14.26 -32.61
C PHE A 10 7.17 -14.55 -32.27
N VAL A 11 6.96 -15.42 -31.28
CA VAL A 11 5.72 -15.41 -30.52
C VAL A 11 5.75 -14.05 -29.87
N ALA A 12 5.06 -13.09 -30.49
CA ALA A 12 4.60 -11.91 -29.83
C ALA A 12 3.69 -12.41 -28.71
N ILE A 13 4.31 -12.75 -27.57
CA ILE A 13 3.62 -12.89 -26.31
C ILE A 13 3.12 -11.48 -26.07
N ALA A 14 1.89 -11.24 -26.51
CA ALA A 14 1.11 -10.10 -26.10
C ALA A 14 1.34 -9.99 -24.61
N ILE A 15 1.93 -8.86 -24.22
CA ILE A 15 2.15 -8.51 -22.82
C ILE A 15 0.74 -8.48 -22.27
N THR A 16 0.29 -9.60 -21.72
CA THR A 16 -0.98 -9.64 -21.02
C THR A 16 -0.72 -8.73 -19.85
N GLU A 17 -1.23 -7.52 -19.95
CA GLU A 17 -1.52 -6.66 -18.82
C GLU A 17 -2.31 -7.57 -17.88
N PHE A 18 -1.62 -8.22 -16.94
CA PHE A 18 -2.28 -8.89 -15.85
C PHE A 18 -3.11 -7.78 -15.20
N PRO A 19 -4.45 -7.83 -15.27
CA PRO A 19 -5.23 -6.85 -14.56
C PRO A 19 -4.85 -7.04 -13.09
N VAL A 20 -4.40 -5.97 -12.44
CA VAL A 20 -4.15 -5.92 -11.00
C VAL A 20 -5.50 -6.11 -10.31
N LEU A 21 -5.98 -7.34 -10.28
CA LEU A 21 -7.33 -7.71 -9.84
C LEU A 21 -7.48 -7.54 -8.32
N GLY A 22 -6.37 -7.58 -7.58
CA GLY A 22 -6.40 -7.66 -6.12
C GLY A 22 -6.70 -6.36 -5.38
N GLN A 23 -6.30 -5.20 -5.91
CA GLN A 23 -6.41 -3.94 -5.16
C GLN A 23 -7.87 -3.47 -5.04
N LYS A 24 -8.58 -3.44 -6.18
CA LYS A 24 -9.96 -2.96 -6.25
C LYS A 24 -10.90 -3.89 -5.50
N GLU A 25 -10.67 -5.21 -5.57
CA GLU A 25 -11.49 -6.19 -4.86
C GLU A 25 -11.30 -6.10 -3.33
N LEU A 26 -10.07 -5.89 -2.85
CA LEU A 26 -9.76 -5.77 -1.43
C LEU A 26 -10.35 -4.51 -0.78
N ALA A 27 -10.28 -3.37 -1.48
CA ALA A 27 -10.82 -2.10 -0.98
C ALA A 27 -12.35 -2.12 -0.85
N GLU A 28 -13.01 -2.96 -1.65
CA GLU A 28 -14.47 -3.10 -1.68
C GLU A 28 -15.02 -4.06 -0.62
N LEU A 29 -14.15 -4.84 0.05
CA LEU A 29 -14.56 -5.77 1.11
C LEU A 29 -15.26 -5.02 2.26
N PRO A 30 -16.41 -5.51 2.75
CA PRO A 30 -17.18 -4.86 3.81
C PRO A 30 -16.35 -4.56 5.06
N GLU A 31 -15.43 -5.45 5.44
CA GLU A 31 -14.57 -5.27 6.62
C GLU A 31 -13.62 -4.08 6.43
N VAL A 32 -13.02 -3.95 5.24
CA VAL A 32 -12.09 -2.85 4.92
C VAL A 32 -12.81 -1.51 4.92
N LYS A 33 -14.03 -1.46 4.39
CA LYS A 33 -14.91 -0.27 4.48
C LYS A 33 -15.24 0.07 5.93
N GLY A 34 -15.60 -0.95 6.73
CA GLY A 34 -15.87 -0.78 8.16
C GLY A 34 -14.66 -0.22 8.92
N TYR A 35 -13.44 -0.66 8.60
CA TYR A 35 -12.22 -0.13 9.20
C TYR A 35 -11.99 1.34 8.84
N LYS A 36 -12.18 1.74 7.57
CA LYS A 36 -12.06 3.14 7.16
C LYS A 36 -13.00 4.03 7.95
N LEU A 37 -14.28 3.65 8.09
CA LEU A 37 -15.28 4.42 8.83
C LEU A 37 -14.90 4.60 10.31
N GLN A 38 -14.50 3.51 11.00
CA GLN A 38 -14.06 3.58 12.39
C GLN A 38 -12.82 4.47 12.56
N CYS A 39 -11.91 4.46 11.59
CA CYS A 39 -10.72 5.29 11.63
C CYS A 39 -11.02 6.76 11.31
N ILE A 40 -12.01 7.06 10.48
CA ILE A 40 -12.48 8.44 10.28
C ILE A 40 -12.99 9.01 11.60
N GLU A 41 -13.86 8.26 12.27
CA GLU A 41 -14.46 8.66 13.55
C GLU A 41 -13.41 8.87 14.65
N SER A 42 -12.50 7.91 14.84
CA SER A 42 -11.51 7.97 15.93
C SER A 42 -10.38 8.96 15.71
N SER A 43 -9.99 9.22 14.46
CA SER A 43 -8.87 10.14 14.15
C SER A 43 -9.30 11.60 14.03
N GLY A 44 -10.58 11.85 13.69
CA GLY A 44 -11.07 13.18 13.36
C GLY A 44 -10.49 13.73 12.05
N ILE A 45 -10.05 12.86 11.12
CA ILE A 45 -9.59 13.28 9.79
C ILE A 45 -10.69 14.06 9.06
N THR A 46 -10.31 15.08 8.30
CA THR A 46 -11.24 15.83 7.46
C THR A 46 -11.67 14.99 6.24
N GLU A 47 -12.88 15.21 5.75
CA GLU A 47 -13.38 14.56 4.53
C GLU A 47 -12.45 14.81 3.34
N SER A 48 -11.93 16.04 3.21
CA SER A 48 -10.97 16.40 2.17
C SER A 48 -9.70 15.55 2.25
N SER A 49 -9.06 15.42 3.42
CA SER A 49 -7.87 14.59 3.56
C SER A 49 -8.18 13.10 3.37
N ALA A 50 -9.33 12.62 3.84
CA ALA A 50 -9.75 11.23 3.62
C ALA A 50 -9.91 10.92 2.12
N LYS A 51 -10.50 11.85 1.36
CA LYS A 51 -10.61 11.74 -0.09
C LYS A 51 -9.25 11.70 -0.77
N GLN A 52 -8.34 12.60 -0.40
CA GLN A 52 -6.98 12.62 -0.95
C GLN A 52 -6.24 11.29 -0.72
N LEU A 53 -6.38 10.69 0.46
CA LEU A 53 -5.83 9.36 0.75
C LEU A 53 -6.43 8.29 -0.16
N SER A 54 -7.76 8.28 -0.32
CA SER A 54 -8.46 7.32 -1.18
C SER A 54 -8.05 7.43 -2.65
N ASP A 55 -7.74 8.64 -3.12
CA ASP A 55 -7.32 8.88 -4.50
C ASP A 55 -5.82 8.56 -4.71
N GLY A 56 -5.07 8.41 -3.61
CA GLY A 56 -3.61 8.27 -3.62
C GLY A 56 -2.93 9.57 -4.01
N GLU A 57 -3.46 10.70 -3.57
CA GLU A 57 -2.85 12.02 -3.75
C GLU A 57 -1.78 12.29 -2.70
N GLN A 58 -0.75 13.02 -3.09
CA GLN A 58 0.28 13.50 -2.18
C GLN A 58 -0.30 14.59 -1.28
N ILE A 59 -0.25 14.39 0.04
CA ILE A 59 -0.67 15.40 1.02
C ILE A 59 0.59 16.07 1.57
N LYS A 60 0.77 17.35 1.28
CA LYS A 60 1.82 18.17 1.90
C LYS A 60 1.41 18.52 3.33
N ASP A 61 2.34 18.41 4.26
CA ASP A 61 2.15 18.79 5.67
C ASP A 61 0.86 18.22 6.29
N PRO A 62 0.69 16.89 6.31
CA PRO A 62 -0.51 16.24 6.82
C PRO A 62 -0.76 16.60 8.29
N THR A 63 -2.02 16.85 8.62
CA THR A 63 -2.44 17.07 10.01
C THR A 63 -2.20 15.83 10.87
N GLN A 64 -2.12 16.01 12.20
CA GLN A 64 -1.97 14.87 13.10
C GLN A 64 -3.13 13.87 12.97
N SER A 65 -4.35 14.35 12.76
CA SER A 65 -5.53 13.51 12.50
C SER A 65 -5.37 12.67 11.23
N THR A 66 -4.85 13.26 10.14
CA THR A 66 -4.55 12.52 8.90
C THR A 66 -3.54 11.41 9.14
N LYS A 67 -2.47 11.68 9.90
CA LYS A 67 -1.46 10.67 10.24
C LYS A 67 -2.04 9.55 11.12
N CYS A 68 -2.85 9.91 12.12
CA CYS A 68 -3.45 8.94 13.02
C CYS A 68 -4.56 8.12 12.35
N PHE A 69 -5.23 8.64 11.32
CA PHE A 69 -6.09 7.84 10.45
C PHE A 69 -5.31 6.69 9.80
N VAL A 70 -4.13 6.98 9.23
CA VAL A 70 -3.26 5.96 8.60
C VAL A 70 -2.83 4.91 9.61
N GLN A 71 -2.40 5.32 10.81
CA GLN A 71 -2.06 4.40 11.89
C GLN A 71 -3.23 3.51 12.29
N CYS A 72 -4.42 4.09 12.54
CA CYS A 72 -5.62 3.33 12.86
C CYS A 72 -5.93 2.29 11.77
N PHE A 73 -5.87 2.69 10.50
CA PHE A 73 -6.21 1.80 9.41
C PHE A 73 -5.21 0.62 9.30
N PHE A 74 -3.91 0.90 9.42
CA PHE A 74 -2.88 -0.15 9.41
C PHE A 74 -2.99 -1.08 10.63
N GLN A 75 -3.43 -0.60 11.78
CA GLN A 75 -3.72 -1.43 12.94
C GLN A 75 -4.93 -2.34 12.73
N LYS A 76 -6.01 -1.81 12.17
CA LYS A 76 -7.21 -2.61 11.86
C LYS A 76 -6.92 -3.72 10.86
N LEU A 77 -6.03 -3.44 9.89
CA LEU A 77 -5.49 -4.43 8.96
C LEU A 77 -4.43 -5.36 9.56
N ARG A 78 -4.04 -5.16 10.83
CA ARG A 78 -3.00 -5.92 11.55
C ARG A 78 -1.65 -5.88 10.84
N LEU A 79 -1.30 -4.72 10.28
CA LEU A 79 0.01 -4.43 9.65
C LEU A 79 0.94 -3.66 10.59
N MET A 80 0.38 -3.07 11.64
CA MET A 80 1.09 -2.27 12.63
C MET A 80 0.48 -2.51 14.02
N ASP A 81 1.30 -2.44 15.07
CA ASP A 81 0.85 -2.50 16.46
C ASP A 81 0.47 -1.11 17.03
N GLU A 82 -0.02 -1.08 18.27
CA GLU A 82 -0.39 0.15 18.99
C GLU A 82 0.76 1.14 19.18
N LYS A 83 2.00 0.64 19.20
CA LYS A 83 3.22 1.43 19.42
C LYS A 83 3.84 1.92 18.11
N GLY A 84 3.22 1.65 16.97
CA GLY A 84 3.73 2.03 15.66
C GLY A 84 4.77 1.07 15.09
N SER A 85 4.96 -0.12 15.66
CA SER A 85 5.85 -1.13 15.08
C SER A 85 5.14 -1.83 13.91
N VAL A 86 5.79 -1.86 12.76
CA VAL A 86 5.31 -2.59 11.59
C VAL A 86 5.48 -4.09 11.80
N LEU A 87 4.41 -4.85 11.52
CA LEU A 87 4.41 -6.31 11.47
C LEU A 87 4.86 -6.74 10.08
N LYS A 88 6.18 -6.72 9.84
CA LYS A 88 6.80 -6.85 8.50
C LYS A 88 6.30 -8.06 7.70
N ASP A 89 6.21 -9.22 8.32
CA ASP A 89 5.72 -10.44 7.64
C ASP A 89 4.27 -10.30 7.18
N LYS A 90 3.42 -9.63 7.98
CA LYS A 90 2.03 -9.37 7.62
C LYS A 90 1.91 -8.32 6.52
N LEU A 91 2.77 -7.30 6.56
CA LEU A 91 2.83 -6.27 5.54
C LEU A 91 3.30 -6.84 4.20
N GLU A 92 4.31 -7.69 4.18
CA GLU A 92 4.78 -8.36 2.96
C GLU A 92 3.65 -9.17 2.32
N VAL A 93 2.98 -10.04 3.09
CA VAL A 93 1.82 -10.83 2.62
C VAL A 93 0.64 -9.95 2.18
N PHE A 94 0.42 -8.81 2.82
CA PHE A 94 -0.60 -7.86 2.38
C PHE A 94 -0.23 -7.26 1.02
N LEU A 95 1.01 -6.82 0.85
CA LEU A 95 1.50 -6.21 -0.38
C LEU A 95 1.54 -7.20 -1.54
N THR A 96 1.71 -8.50 -1.31
CA THR A 96 1.65 -9.49 -2.40
C THR A 96 0.27 -9.60 -3.05
N ARG A 97 -0.77 -9.00 -2.46
CA ARG A 97 -2.09 -8.86 -3.08
C ARG A 97 -2.15 -7.71 -4.10
N LEU A 98 -1.16 -6.83 -4.06
CA LEU A 98 -1.07 -5.60 -4.84
C LEU A 98 0.10 -5.63 -5.85
N MET A 99 1.13 -6.43 -5.57
CA MET A 99 2.35 -6.51 -6.36
C MET A 99 3.06 -7.86 -6.20
N ASP A 100 4.07 -8.12 -7.02
CA ASP A 100 4.86 -9.35 -6.93
C ASP A 100 5.65 -9.45 -5.61
N ALA A 101 5.92 -10.67 -5.16
CA ALA A 101 6.55 -10.95 -3.87
C ALA A 101 7.93 -10.28 -3.70
N ASP A 102 8.77 -10.30 -4.73
CA ASP A 102 10.08 -9.65 -4.68
C ASP A 102 9.96 -8.13 -4.49
N LYS A 103 8.96 -7.51 -5.14
CA LYS A 103 8.69 -6.08 -5.01
C LYS A 103 8.10 -5.75 -3.64
N ALA A 104 7.21 -6.59 -3.11
CA ALA A 104 6.68 -6.47 -1.77
C ALA A 104 7.79 -6.49 -0.71
N LYS A 105 8.68 -7.49 -0.79
CA LYS A 105 9.84 -7.62 0.11
C LYS A 105 10.78 -6.44 0.01
N GLU A 106 11.06 -5.98 -1.21
CA GLU A 106 11.93 -4.81 -1.41
C GLU A 106 11.30 -3.54 -0.82
N TYR A 107 9.99 -3.33 -0.99
CA TYR A 107 9.32 -2.14 -0.46
C TYR A 107 9.24 -2.16 1.08
N VAL A 108 8.99 -3.32 1.69
CA VAL A 108 9.03 -3.48 3.16
C VAL A 108 10.40 -3.10 3.71
N LYS A 109 11.48 -3.47 3.02
CA LYS A 109 12.84 -3.11 3.41
C LYS A 109 13.10 -1.61 3.22
N GLN A 110 12.70 -1.03 2.09
CA GLN A 110 13.00 0.36 1.75
C GLN A 110 12.16 1.38 2.55
N CYS A 111 10.94 1.02 2.94
CA CYS A 111 10.00 1.91 3.64
C CYS A 111 9.92 1.69 5.16
N ASP A 112 10.96 1.10 5.77
CA ASP A 112 11.04 0.92 7.23
C ASP A 112 11.42 2.22 7.94
N HIS A 113 10.46 3.15 8.05
CA HIS A 113 10.66 4.47 8.63
C HIS A 113 10.03 4.59 10.01
N ARG A 114 10.84 4.55 11.05
CA ARG A 114 10.39 4.72 12.44
C ARG A 114 10.47 6.17 12.91
N ARG A 115 9.51 6.59 13.72
CA ARG A 115 9.46 7.90 14.41
C ARG A 115 9.08 7.68 15.88
N THR A 116 9.21 8.72 16.70
CA THR A 116 8.86 8.65 18.13
C THR A 116 7.35 8.46 18.34
N ASN A 117 6.53 9.13 17.53
CA ASN A 117 5.08 9.01 17.59
C ASN A 117 4.58 7.89 16.63
N PRO A 118 3.63 7.04 17.06
CA PRO A 118 3.07 5.99 16.21
C PRO A 118 2.37 6.49 14.93
N CYS A 119 1.63 7.60 15.01
CA CYS A 119 0.98 8.21 13.85
C CYS A 119 2.03 8.75 12.85
N ASP A 120 3.09 9.40 13.36
CA ASP A 120 4.19 9.86 12.50
C ASP A 120 4.93 8.69 11.83
N THR A 121 5.05 7.56 12.52
CA THR A 121 5.62 6.33 11.95
C THR A 121 4.74 5.81 10.81
N ALA A 122 3.44 5.64 11.07
CA ALA A 122 2.49 5.19 10.06
C ALA A 122 2.46 6.09 8.83
N TRP A 123 2.50 7.41 9.04
CA TRP A 123 2.58 8.37 7.95
C TRP A 123 3.88 8.24 7.15
N ALA A 124 5.04 8.22 7.81
CA ALA A 124 6.33 8.13 7.12
C ALA A 124 6.44 6.88 6.26
N ILE A 125 5.89 5.76 6.74
CA ILE A 125 5.81 4.51 6.00
C ILE A 125 4.88 4.66 4.80
N TYR A 126 3.64 5.13 5.03
CA TYR A 126 2.65 5.35 3.96
C TYR A 126 3.18 6.25 2.85
N ASP A 127 3.79 7.38 3.23
CA ASP A 127 4.36 8.35 2.29
C ASP A 127 5.46 7.73 1.41
N CYS A 128 6.30 6.88 1.98
CA CYS A 128 7.28 6.12 1.22
C CYS A 128 6.62 5.16 0.22
N TYR A 129 5.57 4.43 0.61
CA TYR A 129 4.82 3.57 -0.32
C TYR A 129 4.15 4.37 -1.44
N LEU A 130 3.56 5.52 -1.10
CA LEU A 130 2.93 6.41 -2.06
C LEU A 130 3.94 6.94 -3.09
N GLY A 131 5.13 7.34 -2.63
CA GLY A 131 6.24 7.75 -3.51
C GLY A 131 6.73 6.64 -4.44
N LYS A 132 6.53 5.37 -4.05
CA LYS A 132 6.78 4.19 -4.88
C LYS A 132 5.58 3.78 -5.74
N LYS A 133 4.54 4.62 -5.79
CA LYS A 133 3.28 4.41 -6.50
C LYS A 133 2.49 3.18 -6.02
N ALA A 134 2.70 2.77 -4.76
CA ALA A 134 1.88 1.75 -4.10
C ALA A 134 0.73 2.42 -3.34
N LYS A 135 -0.48 2.24 -3.83
CA LYS A 135 -1.70 2.78 -3.21
C LYS A 135 -2.23 1.79 -2.17
N LEU A 136 -2.28 2.23 -0.91
CA LEU A 136 -2.67 1.38 0.24
C LEU A 136 -4.10 1.65 0.74
N PHE A 137 -4.83 2.56 0.09
CA PHE A 137 -6.22 2.93 0.38
C PHE A 137 -7.11 2.71 -0.84
#